data_AF-A0A7C7M0E4-F1
#
_entry.id   AF-A0A7C7M0E4-F1
#
_cell.length_a   1.000
_cell.length_b   1.000
_cell.length_c   1.000
_cell.angle_alpha   90.00
_cell.angle_beta   90.00
_cell.angle_gamma   90.00
#
_symmetry.space_group_name_H-M   'P 1'
#
loop_
_entity.id
_entity.type
_entity.pdbx_description
1 polymer ?
#
loop_
_entity_poly.entity_id
_entity_poly.type
_entity_poly.pdbx_seq_one_letter_code
_entity_poly.pdbx_strand_id
1 'polypeptide(L)'
;MEDDESTQVLSEQEYSRQKWWKLLLIIGVCLNALVVFTSDLGLDTHIHLTYATVEAGQGEAALDWGHTRPIDPLSSDPSYAPVKEDGWFDFIGDSPNDVRLLSFAITLGFIG
;
A
#
# COMPACT_ATOMS: atom_id res chain seq x y z
N MET A 1 52.59 8.36 18.40
CA MET A 1 52.32 9.05 17.12
C MET A 1 51.71 8.10 16.08
N GLU A 2 52.09 6.80 16.05
CA GLU A 2 51.50 5.78 15.16
C GLU A 2 50.09 5.32 15.60
N ASP A 3 49.82 5.40 16.90
CA ASP A 3 48.56 5.10 17.59
C ASP A 3 47.44 6.10 17.25
N ASP A 4 47.76 7.39 17.19
CA ASP A 4 46.79 8.43 16.80
C ASP A 4 46.40 8.32 15.32
N GLU A 5 47.36 8.03 14.44
CA GLU A 5 47.12 7.87 13.01
C GLU A 5 46.25 6.64 12.69
N SER A 6 46.54 5.49 13.32
CA SER A 6 45.73 4.27 13.20
C SER A 6 44.27 4.51 13.64
N THR A 7 44.07 5.21 14.75
CA THR A 7 42.75 5.51 15.29
C THR A 7 41.96 6.45 14.36
N GLN A 8 42.62 7.44 13.76
CA GLN A 8 42.00 8.34 12.79
C GLN A 8 41.57 7.60 11.51
N VAL A 9 42.43 6.74 10.96
CA VAL A 9 42.13 5.95 9.75
C VAL A 9 40.95 5.01 9.97
N LEU A 10 40.87 4.36 11.14
CA LEU A 10 39.72 3.51 11.49
C LEU A 10 38.42 4.33 11.55
N SER A 11 38.44 5.50 12.17
CA SER A 11 37.25 6.36 12.30
C SER A 11 36.72 6.86 10.94
N GLU A 12 37.61 7.22 10.01
CA GLU A 12 37.26 7.63 8.65
C GLU A 12 36.64 6.47 7.86
N GLN A 13 37.19 5.26 8.00
CA GLN A 13 36.66 4.08 7.35
C GLN A 13 35.26 3.72 7.89
N GLU A 14 35.06 3.82 9.20
CA GLU A 14 33.77 3.59 9.84
C GLU A 14 32.73 4.64 9.43
N TYR A 15 33.12 5.91 9.38
CA TYR A 15 32.28 7.00 8.91
C TYR A 15 31.84 6.81 7.45
N SER A 16 32.79 6.50 6.57
CA SER A 16 32.53 6.21 5.16
C SER A 16 31.59 5.01 4.99
N ARG A 17 31.84 3.93 5.74
CA ARG A 17 30.98 2.73 5.76
C ARG A 17 29.56 3.06 6.22
N GLN A 18 29.39 3.81 7.31
CA GLN A 18 28.07 4.22 7.79
C GLN A 18 27.34 5.10 6.76
N LYS A 19 28.05 6.04 6.12
CA LYS A 19 27.48 6.88 5.07
C LYS A 19 27.02 6.05 3.87
N TRP A 20 27.79 5.05 3.47
CA TRP A 20 27.44 4.14 2.37
C TRP A 20 26.16 3.34 2.66
N TRP A 21 26.06 2.75 3.86
CA TRP A 21 24.85 2.02 4.27
C TRP A 21 23.62 2.92 4.38
N LYS A 22 23.78 4.13 4.92
CA LYS A 22 22.70 5.13 4.94
C LYS A 22 22.26 5.50 3.52
N LEU A 23 23.20 5.69 2.60
CA LEU A 23 22.91 6.01 1.21
C LEU A 23 22.18 4.85 0.50
N LEU A 24 22.61 3.61 0.73
CA LEU A 24 21.91 2.43 0.23
C LEU A 24 20.48 2.32 0.78
N LEU A 25 20.28 2.59 2.06
CA LEU A 25 18.95 2.61 2.67
C LEU A 25 18.05 3.66 2.00
N ILE A 26 18.57 4.89 1.82
CA ILE A 26 17.83 5.97 1.15
C ILE A 26 17.46 5.56 -0.27
N ILE A 27 18.40 4.99 -1.03
CA ILE A 27 18.12 4.50 -2.39
C ILE A 27 17.05 3.41 -2.38
N GLY A 28 17.13 2.45 -1.45
CA GLY A 28 16.14 1.40 -1.29
C GLY A 28 14.74 1.94 -0.99
N VAL A 29 14.63 2.91 -0.09
CA VAL A 29 13.36 3.57 0.23
C VAL A 29 12.81 4.34 -0.97
N CYS A 30 13.66 5.05 -1.72
CA CYS A 30 13.24 5.76 -2.93
C CYS A 30 12.76 4.80 -4.03
N LEU A 31 13.47 3.69 -4.25
CA LEU A 31 13.06 2.65 -5.19
C LEU A 31 11.74 2.01 -4.77
N ASN A 32 11.55 1.74 -3.48
CA ASN A 32 10.29 1.22 -2.96
C ASN A 32 9.13 2.18 -3.22
N ALA A 33 9.30 3.48 -2.93
CA ALA A 33 8.29 4.50 -3.24
C ALA A 33 7.95 4.48 -4.74
N LEU A 34 8.96 4.47 -5.62
CA LEU A 34 8.74 4.41 -7.06
C LEU A 34 7.94 3.18 -7.48
N VAL A 35 8.22 2.00 -6.92
CA VAL A 35 7.48 0.77 -7.24
C VAL A 35 6.03 0.87 -6.76
N VAL A 36 5.79 1.33 -5.54
CA VAL A 36 4.44 1.45 -4.96
C VAL A 36 3.54 2.39 -5.79
N PHE A 37 4.09 3.49 -6.30
CA PHE A 37 3.32 4.47 -7.07
C PHE A 37 3.26 4.19 -8.58
N THR A 38 4.16 3.38 -9.14
CA THR A 38 4.14 3.05 -10.58
C THR A 38 3.52 1.68 -10.88
N SER A 39 3.47 0.77 -9.90
CA SER A 39 2.80 -0.52 -10.04
C SER A 39 1.28 -0.36 -10.14
N ASP A 40 0.67 -1.14 -11.03
CA ASP A 40 -0.77 -1.38 -10.96
C ASP A 40 -1.11 -2.02 -9.62
N LEU A 41 -2.24 -1.60 -9.05
CA LEU A 41 -2.79 -2.22 -7.85
C LEU A 41 -3.30 -3.62 -8.21
N GLY A 42 -3.22 -4.55 -7.25
CA GLY A 42 -3.66 -5.92 -7.48
C GLY A 42 -5.13 -6.00 -7.91
N LEU A 43 -5.50 -7.09 -8.60
CA LEU A 43 -6.87 -7.33 -9.06
C LEU A 43 -7.90 -7.21 -7.92
N ASP A 44 -7.55 -7.73 -6.75
CA ASP A 44 -8.38 -7.68 -5.54
C ASP A 44 -8.66 -6.24 -5.07
N THR A 45 -7.65 -5.37 -5.18
CA THR A 45 -7.74 -3.96 -4.84
C THR A 45 -8.53 -3.16 -5.87
N HIS A 46 -8.40 -3.50 -7.16
CA HIS A 46 -9.20 -2.91 -8.23
C HIS A 46 -10.69 -3.22 -8.07
N ILE A 47 -11.04 -4.48 -7.79
CA ILE A 47 -12.42 -4.91 -7.56
C ILE A 47 -13.03 -4.16 -6.37
N HIS A 48 -12.26 -4.00 -5.29
CA HIS A 48 -12.73 -3.28 -4.10
C HIS A 48 -12.88 -1.78 -4.36
N LEU A 49 -11.94 -1.16 -5.06
CA LEU A 49 -12.04 0.25 -5.42
C LEU A 49 -13.25 0.54 -6.32
N THR A 50 -13.54 -0.33 -7.27
CA THR A 50 -14.75 -0.23 -8.08
C THR A 50 -16.01 -0.37 -7.22
N TYR A 51 -16.01 -1.21 -6.19
CA TYR A 51 -17.12 -1.30 -5.24
C TYR A 51 -17.30 0.00 -4.42
N ALA A 52 -16.22 0.51 -3.82
CA ALA A 52 -16.24 1.71 -2.99
C ALA A 52 -16.63 2.98 -3.80
N THR A 53 -16.10 3.14 -5.02
CA THR A 53 -16.39 4.30 -5.87
C THR A 53 -17.83 4.32 -6.40
N VAL A 54 -18.42 3.14 -6.66
CA VAL A 54 -19.82 3.02 -7.09
C VAL A 54 -20.80 3.28 -5.94
N GLU A 55 -20.42 2.90 -4.72
CA GLU A 55 -21.19 3.17 -3.49
C GLU A 55 -21.19 4.67 -3.11
N ALA A 56 -20.12 5.40 -3.43
CA ALA A 56 -19.94 6.82 -3.11
C ALA A 56 -20.79 7.80 -3.95
N GLY A 57 -21.65 7.34 -4.89
CA GLY A 57 -22.69 8.22 -5.44
C GLY A 57 -23.18 8.00 -6.88
N GLN A 58 -23.02 6.83 -7.51
CA GLN A 58 -23.48 6.63 -8.90
C GLN A 58 -24.51 5.51 -9.14
N GLY A 59 -24.94 4.79 -8.09
CA GLY A 59 -25.98 3.77 -8.21
C GLY A 59 -25.43 2.39 -8.61
N GLU A 60 -26.18 1.35 -8.22
CA GLU A 60 -25.95 -0.11 -8.36
C GLU A 60 -24.49 -0.55 -8.54
N ALA A 61 -23.94 -1.21 -7.51
CA ALA A 61 -22.63 -1.86 -7.51
C ALA A 61 -22.46 -2.83 -8.70
N ALA A 62 -21.94 -2.31 -9.81
CA ALA A 62 -21.66 -3.06 -11.03
C ALA A 62 -20.15 -3.02 -11.24
N LEU A 63 -19.54 -4.20 -11.24
CA LEU A 63 -18.16 -4.37 -11.65
C LEU A 63 -18.09 -4.19 -13.18
N ASP A 64 -16.91 -3.88 -13.74
CA ASP A 64 -16.74 -3.67 -15.19
C ASP A 64 -17.18 -4.88 -16.04
N TRP A 65 -17.33 -6.05 -15.41
CA TRP A 65 -17.78 -7.31 -15.99
C TRP A 65 -19.26 -7.66 -15.69
N GLY A 66 -20.04 -6.70 -15.17
CA GLY A 66 -21.48 -6.81 -14.96
C GLY A 66 -21.91 -7.09 -13.53
N HIS A 67 -23.23 -7.23 -13.31
CA HIS A 67 -23.77 -7.61 -12.01
C HIS A 67 -23.34 -9.03 -11.64
N THR A 68 -22.91 -9.22 -10.39
CA THR A 68 -22.68 -10.55 -9.81
C THR A 68 -23.99 -11.32 -9.54
N ARG A 69 -25.15 -10.67 -9.74
CA ARG A 69 -26.48 -11.21 -9.45
C ARG A 69 -27.23 -11.54 -10.76
N PRO A 70 -27.91 -12.69 -10.87
CA PRO A 70 -28.81 -12.97 -11.99
C PRO A 70 -30.01 -12.00 -12.01
N ILE A 71 -30.52 -11.73 -13.21
CA ILE A 71 -31.71 -10.91 -13.55
C ILE A 71 -33.03 -11.37 -12.86
N ASP A 72 -32.97 -12.36 -11.96
CA ASP A 72 -34.11 -13.01 -11.33
C ASP A 72 -34.74 -12.14 -10.22
N PRO A 73 -36.05 -11.82 -10.31
CA PRO A 73 -36.78 -10.99 -9.34
C PRO A 73 -36.95 -11.59 -7.93
N LEU A 74 -36.60 -12.87 -7.70
CA LEU A 74 -36.57 -13.48 -6.36
C LEU A 74 -35.18 -13.44 -5.69
N SER A 75 -34.18 -12.83 -6.33
CA SER A 75 -32.83 -12.66 -5.75
C SER A 75 -32.75 -11.60 -4.64
N SER A 76 -33.86 -10.95 -4.31
CA SER A 76 -33.97 -9.76 -3.44
C SER A 76 -34.64 -10.06 -2.09
N ASP A 77 -34.20 -11.12 -1.41
CA ASP A 77 -34.51 -11.27 0.01
C ASP A 77 -33.66 -10.25 0.80
N PRO A 78 -34.25 -9.27 1.52
CA PRO A 78 -33.49 -8.29 2.31
C PRO A 78 -32.80 -8.91 3.52
N SER A 79 -33.13 -10.16 3.91
CA SER A 79 -32.34 -10.94 4.87
C SER A 79 -31.05 -11.51 4.28
N TYR A 80 -30.86 -11.40 2.95
CA TYR A 80 -29.72 -11.92 2.20
C TYR A 80 -28.73 -10.82 1.76
N ALA A 81 -29.00 -9.55 2.05
CA ALA A 81 -27.99 -8.51 1.87
C ALA A 81 -26.91 -8.68 2.96
N PRO A 82 -25.62 -8.83 2.62
CA PRO A 82 -24.59 -8.87 3.64
C PRO A 82 -24.65 -7.57 4.43
N VAL A 83 -24.86 -7.74 5.74
CA VAL A 83 -24.66 -6.72 6.75
C VAL A 83 -23.33 -6.04 6.46
N LYS A 84 -23.31 -4.69 6.41
CA LYS A 84 -22.06 -3.93 6.47
C LYS A 84 -21.41 -4.27 7.80
N GLU A 85 -20.53 -5.25 7.80
CA GLU A 85 -19.57 -5.41 8.87
C GLU A 85 -18.46 -4.41 8.56
N ASP A 86 -18.25 -3.46 9.47
CA ASP A 86 -17.06 -2.61 9.48
C ASP A 86 -15.84 -3.55 9.49
N GLY A 87 -15.23 -3.71 8.33
CA GLY A 87 -14.24 -4.74 8.06
C GLY A 87 -12.84 -4.19 8.22
N TRP A 88 -11.85 -5.06 8.32
CA TRP A 88 -10.43 -4.64 8.30
C TRP A 88 -10.03 -3.89 7.01
N PHE A 89 -10.89 -3.90 5.99
CA PHE A 89 -10.72 -3.20 4.72
C PHE A 89 -11.05 -1.70 4.79
N ASP A 90 -11.88 -1.24 5.74
CA ASP A 90 -12.14 0.20 5.94
C ASP A 90 -10.86 0.96 6.34
N PHE A 91 -9.90 0.24 6.92
CA PHE A 91 -8.59 0.77 7.27
C PHE A 91 -7.71 1.06 6.04
N ILE A 92 -7.98 0.45 4.89
CA ILE A 92 -7.09 0.48 3.71
C ILE A 92 -7.30 1.73 2.84
N GLY A 93 -8.50 2.32 2.91
CA GLY A 93 -8.89 3.54 2.20
C GLY A 93 -9.59 3.29 0.86
N ASP A 94 -10.38 4.29 0.46
CA ASP A 94 -11.34 4.18 -0.67
C ASP A 94 -10.78 4.69 -2.00
N SER A 95 -9.49 5.06 -2.06
CA SER A 95 -8.85 5.56 -3.27
C SER A 95 -7.53 4.82 -3.57
N PRO A 96 -7.11 4.71 -4.86
CA PRO A 96 -5.83 4.11 -5.22
C PRO A 96 -4.65 4.72 -4.46
N ASN A 97 -4.74 6.03 -4.20
CA ASN A 97 -3.68 6.78 -3.55
C ASN A 97 -3.63 6.49 -2.04
N ASP A 98 -4.76 6.26 -1.40
CA ASP A 98 -4.82 5.90 0.03
C ASP A 98 -4.19 4.53 0.26
N VAL A 99 -4.51 3.56 -0.60
CA VAL A 99 -3.91 2.22 -0.53
C VAL A 99 -2.39 2.27 -0.71
N ARG A 100 -1.93 3.05 -1.70
CA ARG A 100 -0.49 3.23 -1.97
C ARG A 100 0.22 3.91 -0.81
N LEU A 101 -0.40 4.95 -0.24
CA LEU A 101 0.16 5.69 0.88
C LEU A 101 0.24 4.81 2.14
N LEU A 102 -0.80 4.04 2.44
CA LEU A 102 -0.82 3.11 3.56
C LEU A 102 0.22 2.00 3.41
N SER A 103 0.31 1.39 2.22
CA SER A 103 1.31 0.36 1.91
C SER A 103 2.73 0.89 2.10
N PHE A 104 2.98 2.12 1.64
CA PHE A 104 4.27 2.77 1.85
C PHE A 104 4.53 3.08 3.33
N ALA A 105 3.54 3.57 4.07
CA ALA A 105 3.64 3.87 5.49
C ALA A 105 3.94 2.60 6.34
N ILE A 106 3.26 1.49 6.05
CA ILE A 106 3.53 0.19 6.69
C ILE A 106 4.97 -0.24 6.39
N THR A 107 5.42 -0.13 5.14
CA THR A 107 6.79 -0.48 4.75
C THR A 107 7.84 0.34 5.50
N LEU A 108 7.60 1.66 5.66
CA LEU A 108 8.47 2.51 6.47
C LEU A 108 8.45 2.15 7.97
N GLY A 109 7.29 1.73 8.49
CA GLY A 109 7.16 1.27 9.88
C GLY A 109 7.95 0.00 10.21
N PHE A 110 8.29 -0.82 9.21
CA PHE A 110 9.21 -1.96 9.38
C PHE A 110 10.69 -1.62 9.19
N ILE A 111 10.99 -0.47 8.58
CA ILE A 111 12.35 0.00 8.30
C ILE A 111 12.91 0.87 9.45
N GLY A 112 12.04 1.53 10.22
CA GLY A 112 12.37 2.31 11.42
C GLY A 112 12.35 1.48 12.70
#